data_AF-A0A0L8FJX9-F1
#
_entry.id   AF-A0A0L8FJX9-F1
#
_cell.length_a   1.000
_cell.length_b   1.000
_cell.length_c   1.000
_cell.angle_alpha   90.00
_cell.angle_beta   90.00
_cell.angle_gamma   90.00
#
_symmetry.space_group_name_H-M   'P 1'
#
loop_
_entity.id
_entity.type
_entity.pdbx_description
1 polymer ?
#
loop_
_entity_poly.entity_id
_entity_poly.type
_entity_poly.pdbx_seq_one_letter_code
_entity_poly.pdbx_strand_id
1 'polypeptide(L)' 'PEWASCTLGIFLCQDCAGIHRSLSTGVSRIKSIHLDRWENEQLQVNFLNLYT' A
#
# COMPACT_ATOMS: atom_id res chain seq x y z
N PRO A 1 -13.05 1.77 -1.26
CA PRO A 1 -11.72 2.24 -0.79
C PRO A 1 -10.99 2.77 -2.02
N GLU A 2 -10.34 3.94 -1.91
CA GLU A 2 -9.73 4.61 -3.07
C GLU A 2 -8.19 4.65 -2.97
N TRP A 3 -7.67 4.17 -1.84
CA TRP A 3 -6.27 4.25 -1.46
C TRP A 3 -5.78 2.89 -0.95
N ALA A 4 -4.46 2.69 -1.01
CA ALA A 4 -3.81 1.50 -0.50
C ALA A 4 -2.45 1.85 0.11
N SER A 5 -2.03 1.07 1.11
CA SER A 5 -0.67 1.09 1.64
C SER A 5 0.16 -0.01 0.97
N CYS A 6 1.17 0.36 0.20
CA CYS A 6 2.04 -0.60 -0.49
C CYS A 6 3.01 -1.31 0.47
N THR A 7 3.36 -0.66 1.58
CA THR A 7 4.24 -1.25 2.59
C THR A 7 3.53 -2.35 3.37
N LEU A 8 2.24 -2.13 3.68
CA LEU A 8 1.46 -3.00 4.54
C LEU A 8 0.57 -3.98 3.76
N GLY A 9 0.35 -3.74 2.47
CA GLY A 9 -0.53 -4.58 1.64
C GLY A 9 -2.01 -4.47 2.00
N ILE A 10 -2.48 -3.29 2.42
CA ILE A 10 -3.87 -3.06 2.85
C ILE A 10 -4.57 -1.95 2.04
N PHE A 11 -5.89 -2.04 1.92
CA PHE A 11 -6.74 -0.98 1.38
C PHE A 11 -7.21 0.00 2.46
N LEU A 12 -7.39 1.26 2.08
CA LEU A 12 -7.73 2.36 2.99
C LEU A 12 -8.87 3.22 2.40
N CYS A 13 -9.71 3.77 3.29
CA CYS A 13 -10.59 4.88 2.94
C CYS A 13 -9.80 6.20 2.88
N GLN A 14 -10.45 7.27 2.42
CA GLN A 14 -9.82 8.58 2.30
C GLN A 14 -9.26 9.13 3.62
N ASP A 15 -10.02 9.01 4.72
CA ASP A 15 -9.62 9.55 6.02
C ASP A 15 -8.44 8.78 6.61
N CYS A 16 -8.47 7.43 6.56
CA CYS A 16 -7.35 6.61 6.99
C CYS A 16 -6.10 6.85 6.15
N ALA A 17 -6.26 7.02 4.83
CA ALA A 17 -5.15 7.40 3.96
C ALA A 17 -4.55 8.76 4.35
N GLY A 18 -5.38 9.73 4.74
CA GLY A 18 -4.94 11.02 5.28
C GLY A 18 -4.08 10.87 6.54
N ILE A 19 -4.51 10.04 7.49
CA ILE A 19 -3.73 9.73 8.71
C ILE A 19 -2.40 9.06 8.35
N HIS A 20 -2.42 8.07 7.46
CA HIS A 20 -1.21 7.36 7.08
C HIS A 20 -0.19 8.23 6.31
N ARG A 21 -0.64 9.29 5.63
CA ARG A 21 0.25 10.26 4.95
C ARG A 21 1.12 11.06 5.91
N SER A 22 0.75 11.19 7.19
CA SER A 22 1.61 11.83 8.19
C SER A 22 2.69 10.89 8.75
N LEU A 23 2.60 9.59 8.45
CA LEU A 23 3.63 8.62 8.80
C LEU A 23 4.78 8.70 7.79
N SER A 24 5.97 8.25 8.18
CA SER A 24 7.08 8.12 7.24
C SER A 24 6.75 7.06 6.16
N THR A 25 7.28 7.25 4.96
CA THR A 25 7.00 6.36 3.81
C THR A 25 7.48 4.93 4.01
N GLY A 26 8.48 4.71 4.87
CA GLY A 26 8.93 3.39 5.29
C GLY A 26 7.91 2.66 6.17
N VAL A 27 7.06 3.38 6.89
CA VAL A 27 5.97 2.81 7.71
C VAL A 27 4.72 2.61 6.86
N SER A 28 4.32 3.61 6.09
CA SER A 28 3.14 3.49 5.23
C SER A 28 3.26 4.31 3.96
N ARG A 29 3.51 3.64 2.84
CA ARG A 29 3.51 4.26 1.52
C ARG A 29 2.11 4.21 0.91
N ILE A 30 1.47 5.37 0.82
CA ILE A 30 0.09 5.50 0.34
C ILE A 30 0.05 5.80 -1.16
N LYS A 31 -0.71 4.99 -1.91
CA LYS A 31 -1.03 5.19 -3.33
C LYS A 31 -2.53 5.19 -3.57
N SER A 32 -3.00 5.98 -4.52
CA SER A 32 -4.34 5.89 -5.09
C SER A 32 -4.46 4.61 -5.92
N ILE A 33 -5.58 3.93 -5.80
CA ILE A 33 -5.87 2.73 -6.58
C ILE A 33 -6.03 3.08 -8.07
N HIS A 34 -6.65 4.23 -8.37
CA HIS A 34 -7.01 4.61 -9.73
C HIS A 34 -6.08 5.66 -10.35
N LEU A 35 -5.48 6.54 -9.54
CA LEU A 35 -4.76 7.72 -10.05
C LEU A 35 -3.24 7.55 -10.09
N ASP A 36 -2.68 6.66 -9.27
CA ASP A 36 -1.25 6.45 -9.24
C ASP A 36 -0.83 5.34 -10.20
N ARG A 37 0.34 5.48 -10.80
CA ARG A 37 0.97 4.41 -11.58
C ARG A 37 1.44 3.30 -10.65
N TRP A 38 1.07 2.05 -10.94
CA TRP A 38 1.49 0.86 -10.20
C TRP A 38 2.59 0.11 -10.93
N GLU A 39 3.60 -0.32 -10.18
CA GLU A 39 4.64 -1.24 -10.64
C GLU A 39 4.26 -2.68 -10.27
N ASN A 40 4.67 -3.66 -11.09
CA ASN A 40 4.24 -5.05 -10.90
C ASN A 40 4.70 -5.62 -9.55
N GLU A 41 5.88 -5.22 -9.09
CA GLU A 41 6.47 -5.60 -7.81
C GLU A 41 5.60 -5.16 -6.62
N GLN A 42 4.82 -4.07 -6.78
CA GLN A 42 3.91 -3.56 -5.75
C GLN A 42 2.59 -4.33 -5.68
N LEU A 43 2.28 -5.11 -6.72
CA LEU A 43 1.06 -5.92 -6.83
C LEU A 43 1.31 -7.40 -6.50
N GLN A 44 2.57 -7.81 -6.43
CA GLN A 44 2.95 -9.18 -6.16
C GLN A 44 2.95 -9.46 -4.65
N VAL A 45 2.30 -10.55 -4.28
CA VAL A 45 2.43 -11.15 -2.95
C VAL A 45 3.49 -12.25 -3.04
N ASN A 46 4.63 -12.04 -2.40
CA ASN A 46 5.71 -13.03 -2.38
C ASN A 46 5.37 -14.16 -1.40
N PHE A 47 4.81 -15.25 -1.91
CA PHE A 47 4.48 -16.45 -1.14
C PHE A 47 5.68 -17.36 -0.83
N LEU A 48 6.87 -17.05 -1.37
CA LEU A 48 8.06 -17.91 -1.27
C LEU A 48 8.65 -18.00 0.16
N ASN A 49 8.24 -17.13 1.10
CA ASN A 49 8.74 -17.14 2.48
C ASN A 49 7.77 -17.77 3.50
N LEU A 50 6.66 -18.38 3.06
CA LEU A 50 5.69 -19.03 3.96
C LEU A 50 5.87 -20.56 4.05
N TYR A 51 6.86 -21.11 3.33
CA TYR A 51 7.09 -22.56 3.24
C TYR A 51 8.57 -22.97 3.40
N THR A 52 9.43 -22.08 3.88
CA THR A 52 10.82 -22.37 4.28
C THR A 52 11.06 -22.01 5.73
#